data_AF-A0A820LPW6-F1
#
_entry.id   AF-A0A820LPW6-F1
#
_cell.length_a   1.000
_cell.length_b   1.000
_cell.length_c   1.000
_cell.angle_alpha   90.00
_cell.angle_beta   90.00
_cell.angle_gamma   90.00
#
_symmetry.space_group_name_H-M   'P 1'
#
loop_
_entity.id
_entity.type
_entity.pdbx_description
1 polymer ?
#
loop_
_entity_poly.entity_id
_entity_poly.type
_entity_poly.pdbx_seq_one_letter_code
_entity_poly.pdbx_strand_id
1 'polypeptide(L)' 'MTSSSTFLEPVAIVGIACEFAGDIHCANDLWHALDGSRDVGSAIPRDRLDIDS' A
#
# COMPACT_ATOMS: atom_id res chain seq x y z
N MET A 1 21.35 22.53 -29.29
CA MET A 1 21.62 21.55 -28.20
C MET A 1 20.38 20.67 -28.08
N THR A 2 20.33 19.58 -28.83
CA THR A 2 19.19 18.65 -28.87
C THR A 2 19.41 17.60 -27.80
N SER A 3 18.50 17.54 -26.83
CA SER A 3 18.47 16.46 -25.84
C SER A 3 18.09 15.17 -26.58
N SER A 4 19.03 14.22 -26.68
CA SER A 4 18.67 12.84 -27.00
C SER A 4 17.95 12.29 -25.79
N SER A 5 16.64 12.31 -25.81
CA SER A 5 15.89 11.63 -24.78
C SER A 5 16.00 10.14 -25.02
N THR A 6 16.70 9.49 -24.10
CA THR A 6 16.39 8.12 -23.74
C THR A 6 15.00 8.14 -23.08
N PHE A 7 13.92 8.43 -23.83
CA PHE A 7 12.58 8.41 -23.25
C PHE A 7 12.20 6.94 -23.08
N LEU A 8 12.38 6.46 -21.85
CA LEU A 8 11.70 5.27 -21.36
C LEU A 8 10.21 5.42 -21.69
N GLU A 9 9.65 4.44 -22.38
CA GLU A 9 8.21 4.43 -22.65
C GLU A 9 7.46 4.45 -21.32
N PRO A 10 6.55 5.42 -21.09
CA PRO A 10 5.84 5.51 -19.84
C PRO A 10 4.88 4.32 -19.69
N VAL A 11 4.98 3.62 -18.56
CA VAL A 11 4.09 2.51 -18.22
C VAL A 11 2.91 3.05 -17.40
N ALA A 12 1.70 2.87 -17.91
CA ALA A 12 0.49 3.24 -17.19
C ALA A 12 0.12 2.17 -16.15
N ILE A 13 -0.17 2.60 -14.92
CA ILE A 13 -0.81 1.77 -13.91
C ILE A 13 -2.32 1.82 -14.19
N VAL A 14 -2.88 0.73 -14.71
CA VAL A 14 -4.30 0.64 -15.08
C VAL A 14 -5.20 0.14 -13.96
N GLY A 15 -4.61 -0.39 -12.89
CA GLY A 15 -5.32 -0.90 -11.73
C GLY A 15 -4.36 -1.43 -10.68
N ILE A 16 -4.89 -1.57 -9.45
CA ILE A 16 -4.18 -2.16 -8.32
C ILE A 16 -5.14 -3.08 -7.56
N ALA A 17 -4.58 -4.05 -6.84
CA ALA A 17 -5.29 -4.83 -5.84
C ALA A 17 -4.45 -4.82 -4.55
N CYS A 18 -5.10 -4.82 -3.40
CA CYS A 18 -4.42 -4.75 -2.13
C CYS A 18 -5.19 -5.46 -1.02
N GLU A 19 -4.44 -5.98 -0.06
CA GLU A 19 -4.96 -6.37 1.24
C GLU A 19 -3.99 -5.81 2.29
N PHE A 20 -4.47 -4.89 3.12
CA PHE A 20 -3.66 -4.23 4.15
C PHE A 20 -4.31 -4.36 5.53
N ALA A 21 -3.51 -4.14 6.57
CA ALA A 21 -3.99 -4.07 7.94
C ALA A 21 -5.06 -2.98 8.10
N GLY A 22 -5.96 -3.18 9.07
CA GLY A 22 -7.05 -2.23 9.33
C GLY A 22 -8.25 -2.38 8.39
N ASP A 23 -8.48 -3.59 7.87
CA ASP A 23 -9.63 -3.98 7.04
C ASP A 23 -9.70 -3.27 5.69
N ILE A 24 -8.55 -3.16 5.01
CA ILE A 24 -8.40 -2.47 3.73
C ILE A 24 -8.24 -3.50 2.62
N HIS A 25 -9.28 -3.65 1.78
CA HIS A 25 -9.36 -4.71 0.76
C HIS A 25 -9.41 -4.18 -0.67
N CYS A 26 -9.43 -2.86 -0.85
CA CYS A 26 -9.41 -2.23 -2.16
C CYS A 26 -8.75 -0.85 -2.16
N ALA A 27 -8.53 -0.31 -3.36
CA ALA A 27 -7.95 1.02 -3.54
C ALA A 27 -8.77 2.14 -2.87
N ASN A 28 -10.10 2.01 -2.85
CA ASN A 28 -10.97 2.99 -2.22
C ASN A 28 -10.81 3.01 -0.69
N ASP A 29 -10.74 1.83 -0.06
CA ASP A 29 -10.51 1.71 1.38
C ASP A 29 -9.16 2.29 1.78
N LEU A 30 -8.13 2.04 0.96
CA LEU A 30 -6.80 2.60 1.16
C LEU A 30 -6.83 4.13 1.10
N TRP A 31 -7.51 4.71 0.11
CA TRP A 31 -7.61 6.16 -0.02
C TRP A 31 -8.34 6.81 1.15
N HIS A 32 -9.44 6.22 1.61
CA HIS A 32 -10.11 6.69 2.83
C HIS A 32 -9.23 6.58 4.07
N ALA A 33 -8.42 5.53 4.19
CA ALA A 33 -7.52 5.37 5.34
C ALA A 33 -6.40 6.41 5.37
N LEU A 34 -5.82 6.73 4.21
CA LEU A 34 -4.78 7.75 4.08
C LEU A 34 -5.32 9.16 4.34
N ASP A 35 -6.45 9.50 3.73
CA ASP A 35 -7.10 10.80 3.95
C ASP A 35 -7.46 11.00 5.44
N GLY A 36 -7.96 9.94 6.08
CA GLY A 36 -8.26 9.93 7.51
C GLY A 36 -7.06 9.79 8.45
N SER A 37 -5.82 9.65 7.92
CA SER A 37 -4.60 9.38 8.72
C SER A 37 -4.80 8.27 9.76
N ARG A 38 -5.48 7.17 9.37
CA ARG A 38 -5.84 6.08 10.28
C ARG A 38 -4.60 5.32 10.77
N ASP A 39 -4.47 5.17 12.08
CA ASP A 39 -3.55 4.21 12.68
C ASP A 39 -4.15 2.80 12.59
N VAL A 40 -3.42 1.89 11.95
CA VAL A 40 -3.81 0.48 11.77
C VAL A 40 -2.81 -0.48 12.42
N GLY A 41 -1.84 0.06 13.17
CA GLY A 41 -0.91 -0.74 13.95
C GLY A 41 -1.63 -1.55 15.03
N SER A 42 -1.27 -2.82 15.17
CA SER A 42 -1.75 -3.69 16.23
C SER A 42 -0.63 -4.54 16.79
N ALA A 43 -0.83 -5.09 18.00
CA ALA A 43 0.07 -6.07 18.56
C ALA A 43 0.16 -7.30 17.65
N ILE A 44 1.31 -7.98 17.64
CA ILE A 44 1.48 -9.20 16.86
C ILE A 44 0.48 -10.25 17.38
N PRO A 45 -0.36 -10.85 16.51
CA PRO A 45 -1.28 -11.89 16.95
C PRO A 45 -0.52 -13.09 17.53
N ARG A 46 -0.91 -13.55 18.72
CA ARG A 46 -0.27 -14.72 19.39
C ARG A 46 -0.26 -15.99 18.53
N ASP A 47 -1.25 -16.13 17.64
CA ASP A 47 -1.33 -17.23 16.68
C ASP A 47 -0.27 -17.14 15.56
N ARG A 48 0.15 -15.93 15.19
CA ARG A 48 1.25 -15.70 14.22
C ARG A 48 2.60 -15.92 14.87
N LEU A 49 2.78 -15.35 16.05
CA LEU A 49 4.01 -15.39 16.82
C LEU A 49 3.73 -15.00 18.27
N ASP A 50 4.19 -15.81 19.21
CA ASP A 50 4.23 -15.45 20.62
C ASP A 50 5.59 -14.82 20.95
N ILE A 51 5.60 -13.53 21.27
CA ILE A 51 6.83 -12.77 21.53
C ILE A 51 7.30 -12.86 22.99
N ASP A 52 6.41 -13.30 23.88
CA ASP A 52 6.68 -13.41 25.32
C ASP A 52 7.26 -14.79 25.72
N SER A 53 7.52 -15.67 24.73
CA SER A 53 8.07 -17.02 24.89
C SER A 53 9.60 -17.08 24.68
#